data_AF-A0A3A6N5Y7-F1
#
_entry.id   AF-A0A3A6N5Y7-F1
#
_cell.length_a   1.000
_cell.length_b   1.000
_cell.length_c   1.000
_cell.angle_alpha   90.00
_cell.angle_beta   90.00
_cell.angle_gamma   90.00
#
_symmetry.space_group_name_H-M   'P 1'
#
loop_
_entity.id
_entity.type
_entity.pdbx_description
1 polymer ?
#
loop_
_entity_poly.entity_id
_entity_poly.type
_entity_poly.pdbx_seq_one_letter_code
_entity_poly.pdbx_strand_id
1 'polypeptide(L)'
;MNKRKTYRVFVPEDELNKFENPGDKLFTETVIDEDTQEAFRAKIMVSTSLLEGYDSLLLQGRGGFLPGQWFVKIVERDEEDEDESVTVFESMRLGERRGYMLRSMMAETEERKKKKEEIMTTELEKRLQKKRQLIEQLLNKKT
;
A
#
# COMPACT_ATOMS: atom_id res chain seq x y z
N MET A 1 -22.84 29.05 -12.73
CA MET A 1 -21.50 28.62 -13.18
C MET A 1 -21.01 27.57 -12.20
N ASN A 2 -21.08 26.29 -12.57
CA ASN A 2 -20.52 25.23 -11.73
C ASN A 2 -19.00 25.42 -11.74
N LYS A 3 -18.40 25.69 -10.56
CA LYS A 3 -16.95 25.68 -10.41
C LYS A 3 -16.50 24.25 -10.69
N ARG A 4 -15.86 24.04 -11.84
CA ARG A 4 -15.23 22.77 -12.16
C ARG A 4 -13.99 22.66 -11.29
N LYS A 5 -13.89 21.56 -10.56
CA LYS A 5 -12.72 21.27 -9.74
C LYS A 5 -11.60 20.74 -10.62
N THR A 6 -10.37 20.87 -10.13
CA THR A 6 -9.21 20.27 -10.77
C THR A 6 -8.62 19.24 -9.84
N TYR A 7 -8.47 18.03 -10.34
CA TYR A 7 -7.92 16.90 -9.63
C TYR A 7 -6.61 16.47 -10.26
N ARG A 8 -5.73 15.89 -9.45
CA ARG A 8 -4.45 15.34 -9.88
C ARG A 8 -4.34 13.90 -9.44
N VAL A 9 -3.88 13.03 -10.34
CA VAL A 9 -3.60 11.61 -10.03
C VAL A 9 -2.15 11.34 -10.38
N PHE A 10 -1.45 10.67 -9.46
CA PHE A 10 -0.09 10.22 -9.71
C PHE A 10 -0.13 8.81 -10.31
N VAL A 11 0.42 8.67 -11.52
CA VAL A 11 0.39 7.40 -12.26
C VAL A 11 1.82 6.93 -12.52
N PRO A 12 2.22 5.73 -12.07
CA PRO A 12 3.49 5.13 -12.46
C PRO A 12 3.54 4.93 -13.98
N GLU A 13 4.73 5.07 -14.59
CA GLU A 13 4.87 5.00 -16.04
C GLU A 13 4.38 3.66 -16.64
N ASP A 14 4.54 2.57 -15.89
CA ASP A 14 4.08 1.23 -16.28
C ASP A 14 2.56 1.09 -16.37
N GLU A 15 1.82 2.01 -15.76
CA GLU A 15 0.36 1.98 -15.62
C GLU A 15 -0.38 3.04 -16.44
N LEU A 16 0.36 3.89 -17.16
CA LEU A 16 -0.19 4.95 -18.00
C LEU A 16 -1.15 4.43 -19.09
N ASN A 17 -0.84 3.27 -19.65
CA ASN A 17 -1.66 2.64 -20.69
C ASN A 17 -3.07 2.25 -20.20
N LYS A 18 -3.31 2.22 -18.88
CA LYS A 18 -4.64 1.94 -18.31
C LYS A 18 -5.64 3.06 -18.63
N PHE A 19 -5.16 4.29 -18.86
CA PHE A 19 -5.99 5.47 -19.09
C PHE A 19 -6.18 5.81 -20.58
N GLU A 20 -5.40 5.22 -21.50
CA GLU A 20 -5.49 5.52 -22.94
C GLU A 20 -6.79 5.02 -23.59
N ASN A 21 -7.42 3.97 -23.03
CA ASN A 21 -8.73 3.47 -23.46
C ASN A 21 -9.71 3.47 -22.28
N PRO A 22 -10.18 4.66 -21.86
CA PRO A 22 -10.90 4.78 -20.60
C PRO A 22 -12.22 3.99 -20.59
N GLY A 23 -12.96 3.95 -21.70
CA GLY A 23 -14.29 3.33 -21.74
C GLY A 23 -15.17 3.74 -20.55
N ASP A 24 -16.13 2.87 -20.18
CA ASP A 24 -16.88 2.96 -18.92
C ASP A 24 -16.18 2.21 -17.77
N LYS A 25 -14.84 2.16 -17.78
CA LYS A 25 -14.10 1.43 -16.73
C LYS A 25 -13.94 2.30 -15.48
N LEU A 26 -14.18 1.66 -14.34
CA LEU A 26 -13.93 2.22 -13.01
C LEU A 26 -12.50 1.88 -12.61
N PHE A 27 -11.75 2.91 -12.21
CA PHE A 27 -10.38 2.78 -11.71
C PHE A 27 -10.36 3.18 -10.24
N THR A 28 -9.68 2.43 -9.38
CA THR A 28 -9.49 2.82 -7.97
C THR A 28 -8.11 3.45 -7.84
N GLU A 29 -8.06 4.77 -7.71
CA GLU A 29 -6.81 5.53 -7.66
C GLU A 29 -6.83 6.55 -6.52
N THR A 30 -5.63 6.97 -6.11
CA THR A 30 -5.48 8.09 -5.17
C THR A 30 -5.56 9.39 -5.95
N VAL A 31 -6.60 10.16 -5.68
CA VAL A 31 -6.90 11.45 -6.30
C VAL A 31 -6.53 12.56 -5.32
N ILE A 32 -5.92 13.63 -5.83
CA ILE A 32 -5.55 14.82 -5.07
C ILE A 32 -6.39 15.98 -5.58
N ASP A 33 -7.14 16.65 -4.71
CA ASP A 33 -7.85 17.89 -5.06
C ASP A 33 -6.82 19.03 -5.08
N GLU A 34 -6.67 19.74 -6.21
CA GLU A 34 -5.71 20.86 -6.30
C GLU A 34 -6.14 22.07 -5.45
N ASP A 35 -7.43 22.21 -5.15
CA ASP A 35 -7.93 23.32 -4.35
C ASP A 35 -7.64 23.13 -2.85
N THR A 36 -7.77 21.89 -2.34
CA THR A 36 -7.56 21.58 -0.91
C THR A 36 -6.23 20.89 -0.61
N GLN A 37 -5.54 20.38 -1.63
CA GLN A 37 -4.37 19.50 -1.53
C GLN A 37 -4.62 18.18 -0.76
N GLU A 38 -5.88 17.83 -0.54
CA GLU A 38 -6.23 16.56 0.11
C GLU A 38 -6.13 15.42 -0.89
N ALA A 39 -5.40 14.37 -0.50
CA ALA A 39 -5.36 13.10 -1.21
C ALA A 39 -6.42 12.17 -0.61
N PHE A 40 -7.17 11.47 -1.46
CA PHE A 40 -8.13 10.45 -1.04
C PHE A 40 -8.22 9.35 -2.08
N ARG A 41 -8.52 8.14 -1.62
CA ARG A 41 -8.77 7.01 -2.51
C ARG A 41 -10.19 7.09 -3.05
N ALA A 42 -10.33 6.96 -4.37
CA ALA A 42 -11.64 7.00 -5.00
C ALA A 42 -11.73 6.09 -6.22
N LYS A 43 -12.95 5.60 -6.46
CA LYS A 43 -13.31 5.00 -7.74
C LYS A 43 -13.64 6.11 -8.72
N ILE A 44 -12.81 6.23 -9.74
CA ILE A 44 -12.88 7.26 -10.75
C ILE A 44 -13.17 6.68 -12.13
N MET A 45 -13.88 7.46 -12.93
CA MET A 45 -13.98 7.28 -14.38
C MET A 45 -13.19 8.39 -15.05
N VAL A 46 -12.31 8.03 -15.98
CA VAL A 46 -11.52 8.99 -16.75
C VAL A 46 -12.13 9.12 -18.15
N SER A 47 -12.06 10.31 -18.74
CA SER A 47 -12.47 10.56 -20.12
C SER A 47 -11.50 11.55 -20.76
N THR A 48 -11.27 11.39 -22.07
CA THR A 48 -10.54 12.37 -22.91
C THR A 48 -11.44 13.49 -23.41
N SER A 49 -12.75 13.36 -23.22
CA SER A 49 -13.75 14.35 -23.61
C SER A 49 -14.48 14.90 -22.39
N LEU A 50 -14.77 16.20 -22.43
CA LEU A 50 -15.50 16.90 -21.38
C LEU A 50 -16.98 16.47 -21.42
N LEU A 51 -17.39 15.71 -20.42
CA LEU A 51 -18.76 15.25 -20.23
C LEU A 51 -19.40 15.97 -19.03
N GLU A 52 -20.73 15.91 -18.94
CA GLU A 52 -21.46 16.55 -17.83
C GLU A 52 -21.19 15.82 -16.50
N GLY A 53 -20.83 16.58 -15.47
CA GLY A 53 -20.42 16.03 -14.17
C GLY A 53 -18.99 15.51 -14.10
N TYR A 54 -18.17 15.78 -15.13
CA TYR A 54 -16.74 15.53 -15.09
C TYR A 54 -15.97 16.82 -14.77
N ASP A 55 -14.96 16.67 -13.93
CA ASP A 55 -14.01 17.69 -13.51
C ASP A 55 -12.68 17.54 -14.26
N SER A 56 -11.82 18.55 -14.19
CA SER A 56 -10.53 18.52 -14.87
C SER A 56 -9.56 17.56 -14.17
N LEU A 57 -8.82 16.76 -14.93
CA LEU A 57 -7.83 15.82 -14.41
C LEU A 57 -6.44 16.13 -14.94
N LEU A 58 -5.47 16.16 -14.04
CA LEU A 58 -4.04 16.24 -14.33
C LEU A 58 -3.40 14.89 -14.00
N LEU A 59 -2.93 14.19 -15.03
CA LEU A 59 -2.15 12.97 -14.84
C LEU A 59 -0.68 13.34 -14.67
N GLN A 60 -0.13 13.07 -13.49
CA GLN A 60 1.28 13.32 -13.17
C GLN A 60 2.04 11.99 -13.14
N GLY A 61 3.03 11.85 -14.02
CA GLY A 61 3.99 10.75 -14.00
C GLY A 61 5.30 11.15 -13.30
N ARG A 62 6.26 10.21 -13.28
CA ARG A 62 7.57 10.40 -12.63
C ARG A 62 8.43 11.47 -13.32
N GLY A 63 8.29 11.63 -14.64
CA GLY A 63 9.04 12.60 -15.44
C GLY A 63 8.30 13.89 -15.80
N GLY A 64 7.01 14.03 -15.48
CA GLY A 64 6.20 15.19 -15.85
C GLY A 64 4.71 14.90 -15.96
N PHE A 65 3.95 15.87 -16.47
CA PHE A 65 2.52 15.72 -16.74
C PHE A 65 2.29 15.05 -18.08
N LEU A 66 1.28 14.17 -18.14
CA LEU A 66 0.88 13.59 -19.42
C LEU A 66 0.29 14.67 -20.33
N PRO A 67 0.78 14.81 -21.57
CA PRO A 67 0.19 15.75 -22.51
C PRO A 67 -1.22 15.29 -22.88
N GLY A 68 -2.21 16.17 -22.72
CA GLY A 68 -3.60 15.90 -23.04
C GLY A 68 -4.56 16.65 -22.13
N GLN A 69 -5.83 16.67 -22.52
CA GLN A 69 -6.92 17.10 -21.65
C GLN A 69 -7.64 15.86 -21.13
N TRP A 70 -7.58 15.68 -19.82
CA TRP A 70 -8.20 14.56 -19.14
C TRP A 70 -9.29 15.09 -18.23
N PHE A 71 -10.35 14.29 -18.08
CA PHE A 71 -11.50 14.61 -17.26
C PHE A 71 -11.79 13.42 -16.35
N VAL A 72 -12.20 13.71 -15.12
CA VAL A 72 -12.50 12.69 -14.12
C VAL A 72 -13.89 12.86 -13.54
N LYS A 73 -14.56 11.75 -13.31
CA LYS A 73 -15.78 11.69 -12.51
C LYS A 73 -15.54 10.77 -11.34
N ILE A 74 -15.69 11.30 -10.13
CA ILE A 74 -15.61 10.52 -8.90
C ILE A 74 -16.95 9.82 -8.71
N VAL A 75 -16.95 8.50 -8.72
CA VAL A 75 -18.16 7.67 -8.55
C VAL A 75 -18.36 7.33 -7.08
N GLU A 76 -17.28 6.97 -6.39
CA GLU A 76 -17.30 6.58 -4.99
C GLU A 76 -16.00 7.04 -4.33
N ARG A 77 -16.11 7.69 -3.17
CA ARG A 77 -14.96 8.04 -2.33
C ARG A 77 -14.84 6.94 -1.28
N ASP A 78 -13.73 6.22 -1.27
CA ASP A 78 -13.42 5.31 -0.18
C ASP A 78 -12.98 6.19 1.00
N GLU A 79 -13.82 6.28 2.03
CA GLU A 79 -13.52 6.99 3.29
C GLU A 79 -12.72 6.10 4.27
N GLU A 80 -12.26 4.92 3.84
CA GLU A 80 -11.53 3.92 4.64
C GLU A 80 -10.01 4.20 4.78
N ASP A 81 -9.60 5.46 4.98
CA ASP A 81 -8.23 5.82 5.38
C ASP A 81 -8.18 6.39 6.82
N GLU A 82 -9.06 5.94 7.72
CA GLU A 82 -8.95 6.18 9.17
C GLU A 82 -8.07 5.15 9.91
N ASP A 83 -7.43 4.21 9.21
CA ASP A 83 -6.52 3.21 9.81
C ASP A 83 -5.02 3.47 9.56
N GLU A 84 -4.64 4.66 9.06
CA GLU A 84 -3.27 5.14 9.28
C GLU A 84 -3.20 5.74 10.68
N SER A 85 -2.80 4.91 11.64
CA SER A 85 -2.36 5.26 13.00
C SER A 85 -2.02 6.75 13.13
N VAL A 86 -3.03 7.55 13.47
CA VAL A 86 -2.86 8.96 13.76
C VAL A 86 -1.85 8.99 14.88
N THR A 87 -0.64 9.43 14.58
CA THR A 87 0.35 9.71 15.61
C THR A 87 -0.17 10.95 16.29
N VAL A 88 -1.07 10.75 17.26
CA VAL A 88 -1.60 11.79 18.11
C VAL A 88 -0.37 12.42 18.74
N PHE A 89 -0.03 13.63 18.27
CA PHE A 89 0.99 14.45 18.88
C PHE A 89 0.41 14.98 20.19
N GLU A 90 0.22 14.09 21.17
CA GLU A 90 0.15 14.52 22.56
C GLU A 90 1.47 15.20 22.85
N SER A 91 1.39 16.44 23.33
CA SER A 91 2.53 17.25 23.74
C SER A 91 3.15 16.66 25.02
N MET A 92 3.76 15.48 24.91
CA MET A 92 4.55 14.87 25.97
C MET A 92 5.97 15.46 25.97
N ARG A 93 6.48 15.72 27.17
CA ARG A 93 7.75 16.39 27.40
C ARG A 93 8.90 15.58 26.77
N LEU A 94 9.92 16.28 26.28
CA LEU A 94 11.05 15.76 25.48
C LEU A 94 11.74 14.49 26.04
N GLY A 95 11.64 14.24 27.35
CA GLY A 95 12.18 13.04 28.01
C GLY A 95 11.42 11.74 27.73
N GLU A 96 10.10 11.79 27.50
CA GLU A 96 9.27 10.58 27.32
C GLU A 96 9.39 10.00 25.90
N ARG A 97 9.63 10.86 24.88
CA ARG A 97 9.83 10.45 23.48
C ARG A 97 11.00 9.50 23.27
N ARG A 98 12.13 9.73 23.97
CA ARG A 98 13.31 8.85 23.86
C ARG A 98 13.05 7.45 24.44
N GLY A 99 12.26 7.36 25.52
CA GLY A 99 11.97 6.08 26.16
C GLY A 99 11.02 5.20 25.34
N TYR A 100 10.01 5.79 24.69
CA TYR A 100 9.03 5.04 23.91
C TYR A 100 9.64 4.39 22.64
N MET A 101 10.48 5.14 21.92
CA MET A 101 11.16 4.63 20.72
C MET A 101 12.13 3.49 21.07
N LEU A 102 12.89 3.61 22.18
CA LEU A 102 13.80 2.56 22.62
C LEU A 102 13.05 1.28 23.02
N ARG A 103 11.92 1.42 23.74
CA ARG A 103 11.08 0.28 24.14
C ARG A 103 10.48 -0.44 22.92
N SER A 104 10.03 0.29 21.91
CA SER A 104 9.48 -0.29 20.68
C SER A 104 10.56 -1.02 19.86
N MET A 105 11.75 -0.44 19.72
CA MET A 105 12.89 -1.12 19.07
C MET A 105 13.32 -2.39 19.81
N MET A 106 13.31 -2.37 21.15
CA MET A 106 13.61 -3.56 21.95
C MET A 106 12.54 -4.65 21.79
N ALA A 107 11.25 -4.29 21.80
CA ALA A 107 10.16 -5.23 21.57
C ALA A 107 10.25 -5.91 20.19
N GLU A 108 10.49 -5.14 19.12
CA GLU A 108 10.70 -5.72 17.78
C GLU A 108 11.93 -6.63 17.73
N THR A 109 13.00 -6.29 18.46
CA THR A 109 14.23 -7.09 18.48
C THR A 109 14.01 -8.40 19.23
N GLU A 110 13.27 -8.39 20.34
CA GLU A 110 12.93 -9.59 21.10
C GLU A 110 11.98 -10.51 20.34
N GLU A 111 10.97 -9.97 19.66
CA GLU A 111 10.08 -10.76 18.80
C GLU A 111 10.82 -11.40 17.62
N ARG A 112 11.72 -10.64 16.97
CA ARG A 112 12.58 -11.18 15.90
C ARG A 112 13.53 -12.26 16.40
N LYS A 113 14.06 -12.15 17.63
CA LYS A 113 14.89 -13.19 18.23
C LYS A 113 14.09 -14.45 18.54
N LYS A 114 12.93 -14.34 19.16
CA LYS A 114 12.03 -15.48 19.45
C LYS A 114 11.64 -16.22 18.17
N LYS A 115 11.24 -15.50 17.12
CA LYS A 115 10.92 -16.10 15.81
C LYS A 115 12.12 -16.85 15.20
N LYS A 116 13.34 -16.32 15.33
CA LYS A 116 14.55 -17.00 14.84
C LYS A 116 14.86 -18.28 15.62
N GLU A 117 14.69 -18.26 16.94
CA GLU A 117 14.88 -19.43 17.79
C GLU A 117 13.87 -20.54 17.46
N GLU A 118 12.59 -20.19 17.30
CA GLU A 118 11.54 -21.12 16.88
C GLU A 118 11.79 -21.74 15.50
N ILE A 119 12.27 -20.94 14.53
CA ILE A 119 12.62 -21.47 13.20
C ILE A 119 13.81 -22.44 13.30
N MET A 120 14.85 -22.10 14.08
CA MET A 120 15.99 -23.00 14.26
C MET A 120 15.62 -24.31 14.95
N THR A 121 14.79 -24.27 15.99
CA THR A 121 14.37 -25.49 16.71
C THR A 121 13.52 -26.39 15.84
N THR A 122 12.54 -25.83 15.11
CA THR A 122 11.68 -26.61 14.20
C THR A 122 12.44 -27.21 13.02
N GLU A 123 13.44 -26.52 12.47
CA GLU A 123 14.31 -27.08 11.42
C GLU A 123 15.20 -28.21 11.93
N LEU A 124 15.75 -28.08 13.15
CA LEU A 124 16.56 -29.11 13.78
C LEU A 124 15.75 -30.37 14.09
N GLU A 125 14.53 -30.23 14.60
CA GLU A 125 13.62 -31.36 14.83
C GLU A 125 13.27 -32.08 13.53
N LYS A 126 12.94 -31.34 12.47
CA LYS A 126 12.69 -31.93 11.13
C LYS A 126 13.90 -32.70 10.61
N ARG A 127 15.13 -32.19 10.80
CA ARG A 127 16.36 -32.88 10.40
C ARG A 127 16.58 -34.16 11.20
N LEU A 128 16.32 -34.15 12.51
CA LEU A 128 16.45 -35.32 13.37
C LEU A 128 15.43 -36.40 13.00
N GLN A 129 14.18 -36.03 12.75
CA GLN A 129 13.13 -36.97 12.30
C GLN A 129 13.50 -37.61 10.96
N LYS A 130 13.95 -36.82 9.98
CA LYS A 130 14.41 -37.36 8.69
C LYS A 130 15.57 -38.34 8.85
N LYS A 131 16.54 -38.05 9.74
CA LYS A 131 17.64 -38.98 10.03
C LYS A 131 17.15 -40.28 10.66
N ARG A 132 16.21 -40.21 11.62
CA ARG A 132 15.62 -41.41 12.25
C ARG A 132 14.88 -42.28 11.23
N GLN A 133 14.03 -41.68 10.40
CA GLN A 133 13.32 -42.38 9.33
C GLN A 133 14.28 -43.07 8.34
N LEU A 134 15.37 -42.40 7.97
CA LEU A 134 16.39 -42.97 7.08
C LEU A 134 17.09 -44.18 7.72
N ILE A 135 17.39 -44.11 9.02
CA ILE A 135 18.00 -45.23 9.76
C ILE A 135 17.03 -46.42 9.83
N GLU A 136 15.75 -46.18 10.14
CA GLU A 136 14.71 -47.23 10.14
C GLU A 136 14.58 -47.90 8.77
N GLN A 137 14.58 -47.13 7.69
CA GLN A 137 14.55 -47.67 6.32
C GLN A 137 15.78 -48.53 6.02
N LEU A 138 16.96 -48.15 6.50
CA LEU A 138 18.20 -48.91 6.29
C LEU A 138 18.24 -50.20 7.13
N LEU A 139 17.68 -50.19 8.34
CA LEU A 139 17.57 -51.36 9.20
C LEU A 139 16.58 -52.39 8.63
N ASN A 140 15.40 -51.94 8.20
CA ASN A 140 14.39 -52.80 7.60
C ASN A 140 14.79 -53.38 6.23
N LYS A 141 15.78 -52.78 5.55
CA LYS A 141 16.30 -53.28 4.25
C LYS A 141 17.45 -54.28 4.40
N LYS A 142 17.98 -54.47 5.61
CA LYS A 142 19.05 -55.42 5.95
C LYS A 142 18.55 -56.70 6.63
N THR A 143 17.23 -56.83 6.83
CA THR A 143 16.55 -58.07 7.22
C THR A 143 15.85 -58.64 6.00
#